data_AF-A0A2D8XD52-F1
#
_entry.id   AF-A0A2D8XD52-F1
#
_cell.length_a   1.000
_cell.length_b   1.000
_cell.length_c   1.000
_cell.angle_alpha   90.00
_cell.angle_beta   90.00
_cell.angle_gamma   90.00
#
_symmetry.space_group_name_H-M   'P 1'
#
loop_
_entity.id
_entity.type
_entity.pdbx_description
1 polymer ?
#
loop_
_entity_poly.entity_id
_entity_poly.type
_entity_poly.pdbx_seq_one_letter_code
_entity_poly.pdbx_strand_id
1 'polypeptide(L)'
;MKVTISHRAVYHKIAEVEIEIPSNIELDDVSDYLMENEHLYVDRLDNKISVSEYEYGFGMGIGGDWTDEDQPSETRYDIESEKYGGHL
;
A
#
# COMPACT_ATOMS: atom_id res chain seq x y z
N MET A 1 45.86 15.46 0.49
CA MET A 1 44.56 16.13 0.31
C MET A 1 43.49 15.19 0.86
N LYS A 2 42.45 15.70 1.53
CA LYS A 2 41.38 14.86 2.11
C LYS A 2 40.03 15.32 1.56
N VAL A 3 39.18 14.37 1.23
CA VAL A 3 37.82 14.59 0.73
C VAL A 3 36.88 13.73 1.57
N THR A 4 35.72 14.31 1.91
CA THR A 4 34.62 13.60 2.56
C THR A 4 33.52 13.38 1.53
N ILE A 5 33.01 12.15 1.47
CA ILE A 5 31.89 11.76 0.61
C ILE A 5 30.79 11.23 1.52
N SER A 6 29.57 11.71 1.33
CA SER A 6 28.38 11.25 2.05
C SER A 6 27.37 10.69 1.05
N HIS A 7 26.65 9.64 1.44
CA HIS A 7 25.61 9.00 0.64
C HIS A 7 24.39 8.72 1.52
N ARG A 8 23.18 8.96 0.98
CA ARG A 8 21.90 8.60 1.59
C ARG A 8 21.13 7.74 0.59
N ALA A 9 20.57 6.65 1.09
CA ALA A 9 19.68 5.75 0.36
C ALA A 9 18.34 5.65 1.11
N VAL A 10 17.26 5.40 0.38
CA VAL A 10 15.92 5.11 0.92
C VAL A 10 15.50 3.73 0.43
N TYR A 11 14.75 3.04 1.26
CA TYR A 11 14.22 1.72 0.98
C TYR A 11 12.75 1.68 1.42
N HIS A 12 11.95 0.89 0.71
CA HIS A 12 10.53 0.70 0.99
C HIS A 12 10.17 -0.79 1.00
N LYS A 13 8.94 -1.11 1.40
CA LYS A 13 8.33 -2.44 1.31
C LYS A 13 6.91 -2.28 0.80
N ILE A 14 6.47 -3.18 -0.08
CA ILE A 14 5.06 -3.29 -0.50
C ILE A 14 4.54 -4.66 -0.08
N ALA A 15 3.28 -4.68 0.35
CA ALA A 15 2.54 -5.90 0.63
C ALA A 15 1.10 -5.70 0.19
N GLU A 16 0.52 -6.74 -0.39
CA GLU A 16 -0.86 -6.75 -0.87
C GLU A 16 -1.59 -7.98 -0.30
N VAL A 17 -2.86 -7.85 0.01
CA VAL A 17 -3.69 -8.97 0.45
C VAL A 17 -5.03 -8.92 -0.26
N GLU A 18 -5.51 -10.07 -0.71
CA GLU A 18 -6.85 -10.20 -1.27
C GLU A 18 -7.84 -10.56 -0.15
N ILE A 19 -8.99 -9.89 -0.18
CA ILE A 19 -10.16 -10.19 0.65
C ILE A 19 -11.41 -10.27 -0.21
N GLU A 20 -12.38 -11.06 0.24
CA GLU A 20 -13.71 -11.09 -0.35
C GLU A 20 -14.61 -10.08 0.37
N ILE A 21 -15.30 -9.23 -0.40
CA ILE A 21 -16.31 -8.29 0.12
C ILE A 21 -17.70 -8.64 -0.45
N PRO A 22 -18.80 -8.31 0.24
CA PRO A 22 -20.15 -8.50 -0.26
C PRO A 22 -20.38 -7.87 -1.65
N SER A 23 -20.99 -8.61 -2.57
CA SER A 23 -21.20 -8.17 -3.96
C SER A 23 -22.27 -7.10 -4.15
N ASN A 24 -22.93 -6.67 -3.07
CA ASN A 24 -24.03 -5.71 -3.06
C ASN A 24 -23.62 -4.35 -2.47
N ILE A 25 -22.33 -4.14 -2.21
CA ILE A 25 -21.78 -2.84 -1.83
C ILE A 25 -21.61 -2.02 -3.11
N GLU A 26 -22.13 -0.80 -3.12
CA GLU A 26 -21.89 0.13 -4.22
C GLU A 26 -20.41 0.57 -4.23
N LEU A 27 -19.83 0.80 -5.40
CA LEU A 27 -18.41 1.12 -5.53
C LEU A 27 -17.95 2.28 -4.64
N ASP A 28 -18.76 3.33 -4.56
CA ASP A 28 -18.49 4.53 -3.75
C ASP A 28 -18.53 4.27 -2.23
N ASP A 29 -19.16 3.18 -1.79
CA ASP A 29 -19.27 2.78 -0.38
C ASP A 29 -18.18 1.75 0.01
N VAL A 30 -17.35 1.31 -0.93
CA VAL A 30 -16.34 0.26 -0.66
C VAL A 30 -15.29 0.75 0.34
N SER A 31 -14.80 1.99 0.23
CA SER A 31 -13.83 2.52 1.19
C SER A 31 -14.37 2.52 2.61
N ASP A 32 -15.62 2.94 2.78
CA ASP A 32 -16.29 2.99 4.08
C ASP A 32 -16.45 1.58 4.66
N TYR A 33 -16.88 0.62 3.84
CA TYR A 33 -16.93 -0.78 4.23
C TYR A 33 -15.56 -1.33 4.65
N LEU A 34 -14.50 -1.03 3.91
CA LEU A 34 -13.15 -1.51 4.20
C LEU A 34 -12.59 -0.91 5.50
N MET A 35 -12.88 0.37 5.78
CA MET A 35 -12.51 1.01 7.05
C MET A 35 -13.26 0.38 8.23
N GLU A 36 -14.56 0.13 8.09
CA GLU A 36 -15.36 -0.52 9.15
C GLU A 36 -14.98 -1.99 9.37
N ASN A 37 -14.39 -2.64 8.36
CA ASN A 37 -14.02 -4.05 8.37
C ASN A 37 -12.49 -4.27 8.27
N GLU A 38 -11.69 -3.35 8.83
CA GLU A 38 -10.22 -3.41 8.78
C GLU A 38 -9.63 -4.74 9.31
N HIS A 39 -10.34 -5.37 10.25
CA HIS A 39 -10.00 -6.67 10.83
C HIS A 39 -9.90 -7.81 9.80
N LEU A 40 -10.46 -7.64 8.59
CA LEU A 40 -10.36 -8.61 7.51
C LEU A 40 -8.96 -8.65 6.86
N TYR A 41 -8.19 -7.57 6.94
CA TYR A 41 -6.92 -7.43 6.22
C TYR A 41 -5.75 -6.88 7.04
N VAL A 42 -5.96 -6.05 8.06
CA VAL A 42 -4.87 -5.35 8.78
C VAL A 42 -3.81 -6.32 9.31
N ASP A 43 -4.21 -7.36 10.05
CA ASP A 43 -3.24 -8.31 10.62
C ASP A 43 -2.53 -9.10 9.51
N ARG A 44 -3.21 -9.40 8.40
CA ARG A 44 -2.61 -10.12 7.28
C ARG A 44 -1.59 -9.25 6.55
N LEU A 45 -1.89 -7.96 6.41
CA LEU A 45 -1.02 -6.97 5.80
C LEU A 45 0.23 -6.74 6.66
N ASP A 46 0.07 -6.56 7.97
CA ASP A 46 1.18 -6.39 8.93
C ASP A 46 2.11 -7.62 8.93
N ASN A 47 1.53 -8.82 8.98
CA ASN A 47 2.33 -10.04 8.89
C ASN A 47 3.09 -10.13 7.57
N LYS A 48 2.45 -9.82 6.43
CA LYS A 48 3.09 -9.90 5.11
C LYS A 48 4.20 -8.86 4.96
N ILE A 49 3.97 -7.60 5.34
CA ILE A 49 4.98 -6.54 5.24
C ILE A 49 6.16 -6.77 6.18
N SER A 50 5.95 -7.41 7.34
CA SER A 50 7.03 -7.75 8.27
C SER A 50 8.08 -8.68 7.65
N VAL A 51 7.65 -9.59 6.76
CA VAL A 51 8.51 -10.57 6.08
C VAL A 51 8.91 -10.18 4.65
N SER A 52 8.31 -9.14 4.06
CA SER A 52 8.70 -8.62 2.73
C SER A 52 10.14 -8.09 2.72
N GLU A 53 10.80 -8.21 1.57
CA GLU A 53 12.14 -7.66 1.34
C GLU A 53 12.11 -6.13 1.19
N TYR A 54 13.23 -5.48 1.51
CA TYR A 54 13.41 -4.05 1.26
C TYR A 54 13.82 -3.79 -0.18
N GLU A 55 13.10 -2.90 -0.84
CA GLU A 55 13.40 -2.46 -2.20
C GLU A 55 14.01 -1.06 -2.20
N TYR A 56 15.05 -0.86 -3.02
CA TYR A 56 15.72 0.44 -3.13
C TYR A 56 14.85 1.43 -3.89
N GLY A 57 14.71 2.65 -3.35
CA GLY A 57 13.92 3.72 -3.95
C GLY A 57 12.75 4.12 -3.06
N PHE A 58 11.97 5.09 -3.55
CA PHE A 58 10.85 5.68 -2.81
C PHE A 58 9.57 4.83 -2.85
N GLY A 59 9.53 3.75 -3.63
CA GLY A 59 8.30 2.98 -3.87
C GLY A 59 7.30 3.67 -4.80
N MET A 60 7.69 4.82 -5.38
CA MET A 60 6.87 5.58 -6.31
C MET A 60 7.17 5.14 -7.75
N GLY A 61 6.14 4.71 -8.49
CA GLY A 61 6.22 4.38 -9.92
C GLY A 61 6.48 2.91 -10.28
N ILE A 62 6.56 2.01 -9.29
CA ILE A 62 6.59 0.56 -9.50
C ILE A 62 5.32 -0.01 -8.90
N GLY A 63 4.44 -0.61 -9.72
CA GLY A 63 3.27 -1.37 -9.29
C GLY A 63 2.36 -0.64 -8.29
N GLY A 64 1.37 0.08 -8.79
CA GLY A 64 0.38 0.81 -7.99
C GLY A 64 0.36 2.31 -8.29
N ASP A 65 -0.82 2.90 -8.18
CA ASP A 65 -1.05 4.35 -8.36
C ASP A 65 -0.74 5.11 -7.05
N TRP A 66 0.43 4.87 -6.44
CA TRP A 66 0.86 5.51 -5.19
C TRP A 66 0.93 7.04 -5.34
N THR A 67 0.29 7.78 -4.44
CA THR A 67 0.24 9.25 -4.51
C THR A 67 0.71 9.99 -3.26
N ASP A 68 0.89 9.30 -2.13
CA ASP A 68 1.19 9.96 -0.85
C ASP A 68 2.71 10.15 -0.65
N GLU A 69 3.33 10.93 -1.54
CA GLU A 69 4.80 11.10 -1.63
C GLU A 69 5.46 11.71 -0.39
N ASP A 70 4.68 12.38 0.46
CA ASP A 70 5.14 13.03 1.69
C ASP A 70 4.81 12.22 2.96
N GLN A 71 4.15 11.08 2.82
CA GLN A 71 3.81 10.18 3.92
C GLN A 71 4.79 9.01 4.04
N PRO A 72 5.00 8.46 5.24
CA PRO A 72 5.85 7.28 5.45
C PRO A 72 5.20 5.97 4.99
N SER A 73 3.89 5.97 4.73
CA SER A 73 3.10 4.80 4.35
C SER A 73 1.81 5.24 3.66
N GLU A 74 1.31 4.41 2.75
CA GLU A 74 0.04 4.57 2.04
C GLU A 74 -0.68 3.22 2.03
N THR A 75 -2.00 3.20 2.21
CA THR A 75 -2.84 2.02 2.04
C THR A 75 -3.88 2.29 0.97
N ARG A 76 -4.01 1.35 0.03
CA ARG A 76 -4.92 1.46 -1.11
C ARG A 76 -5.68 0.16 -1.30
N TYR A 77 -6.81 0.26 -1.99
CA TYR A 77 -7.54 -0.91 -2.49
C TYR A 77 -7.80 -0.75 -3.99
N ASP A 78 -7.84 -1.89 -4.68
CA ASP A 78 -8.16 -1.99 -6.10
C ASP A 78 -9.19 -3.09 -6.32
N ILE A 79 -10.17 -2.81 -7.19
CA ILE A 79 -11.19 -3.74 -7.66
C ILE A 79 -10.95 -3.93 -9.16
N GLU A 80 -10.10 -4.92 -9.50
CA GLU A 80 -9.62 -5.12 -10.88
C GLU A 80 -10.76 -5.26 -11.91
N SER A 81 -11.85 -5.93 -11.54
CA SER A 81 -13.00 -6.15 -12.43
C SER A 81 -13.72 -4.86 -12.81
N GLU A 82 -13.69 -3.87 -11.94
CA GLU A 82 -14.41 -2.61 -12.09
C GLU A 82 -13.49 -1.44 -12.47
N LYS A 83 -12.17 -1.67 -12.48
CA LYS A 83 -11.14 -0.62 -12.64
C LYS A 83 -11.38 0.55 -11.68
N TYR A 84 -11.74 0.20 -10.45
CA TYR A 84 -12.08 1.11 -9.38
C TYR A 84 -11.11 0.88 -8.22
N GLY A 85 -10.79 1.92 -7.48
CA GLY A 85 -9.88 1.85 -6.35
C GLY A 85 -9.79 3.18 -5.63
N GLY A 86 -9.09 3.19 -4.50
CA GLY A 86 -8.99 4.39 -3.68
C GLY A 86 -8.02 4.24 -2.51
N HIS A 87 -7.96 5.29 -1.70
CA HIS A 87 -7.19 5.33 -0.46
C HIS A 87 -8.02 4.78 0.70
N LEU A 88 -7.33 4.20 1.68
CA LEU A 88 -7.86 3.84 3.00
C LEU A 88 -7.09 4.59 4.09
#